data_AF-A0A0Q4FPZ0-F1
#
_entry.id   AF-A0A0Q4FPZ0-F1
#
_cell.length_a   1.000
_cell.length_b   1.000
_cell.length_c   1.000
_cell.angle_alpha   90.00
_cell.angle_beta   90.00
_cell.angle_gamma   90.00
#
_symmetry.space_group_name_H-M   'P 1'
#
loop_
_entity.id
_entity.type
_entity.pdbx_description
1 polymer ?
#
loop_
_entity_poly.entity_id
_entity_poly.type
_entity_poly.pdbx_seq_one_letter_code
_entity_poly.pdbx_strand_id
1 'polypeptide(L)'
;MKTITYLKGDATNPQVEGNKIITHICNNIGGWGKGFVLAISKRWKKPESEYRKWSECRYSYAKDRLRFGRRKVGRNRAYYRKDIIKQ
;
A
#
# COMPACT_ATOMS: atom_id res chain seq x y z
N MET A 1 -1.56 25.45 -11.75
CA MET A 1 -1.93 24.36 -10.82
C MET A 1 -3.10 23.58 -11.42
N LYS A 2 -3.15 22.26 -11.22
CA LYS A 2 -4.36 21.48 -11.57
C LYS A 2 -5.31 21.48 -10.37
N THR A 3 -6.59 21.69 -10.63
CA THR A 3 -7.67 21.65 -9.63
C THR A 3 -7.99 20.20 -9.26
N ILE A 4 -8.29 19.95 -7.99
CA ILE A 4 -8.77 18.65 -7.51
C ILE A 4 -10.27 18.56 -7.76
N THR A 5 -10.71 17.51 -8.47
CA THR A 5 -12.13 17.23 -8.69
C THR A 5 -12.64 16.24 -7.66
N TYR A 6 -13.65 16.64 -6.89
CA TYR A 6 -14.32 15.77 -5.92
C TYR A 6 -15.57 15.14 -6.55
N LEU A 7 -15.61 13.82 -6.58
CA LEU A 7 -16.71 13.04 -7.17
C LEU A 7 -17.26 12.05 -6.13
N LYS A 8 -18.56 11.76 -6.19
CA LYS A 8 -19.18 10.69 -5.40
C LYS A 8 -19.16 9.39 -6.20
N GLY A 9 -18.68 8.29 -5.61
CA GLY A 9 -18.65 6.98 -6.26
C GLY A 9 -17.62 6.02 -5.65
N ASP A 10 -17.45 4.87 -6.30
CA ASP A 10 -16.42 3.88 -5.94
C ASP A 10 -15.10 4.18 -6.66
N ALA A 11 -14.07 4.54 -5.90
CA ALA A 11 -12.74 4.83 -6.43
C ALA A 11 -12.06 3.61 -7.11
N THR A 12 -12.53 2.38 -6.87
CA THR A 12 -12.08 1.19 -7.58
C THR A 12 -12.66 1.06 -8.99
N ASN A 13 -13.69 1.85 -9.33
CA ASN A 13 -14.31 1.92 -10.65
C ASN A 13 -14.39 3.37 -11.18
N PRO A 14 -13.26 4.02 -11.46
CA PRO A 14 -13.21 5.39 -11.98
C PRO A 14 -13.81 5.49 -13.39
N GLN A 15 -14.72 6.46 -13.55
CA GLN A 15 -15.45 6.74 -14.79
C GLN A 15 -14.68 7.70 -15.71
N VAL A 16 -13.42 7.37 -15.99
CA VAL A 16 -12.56 8.13 -16.91
C VAL A 16 -11.88 7.17 -17.88
N GLU A 17 -11.65 7.65 -19.10
CA GLU A 17 -10.93 6.91 -20.14
C GLU A 17 -9.41 6.93 -19.90
N GLY A 18 -8.70 5.98 -20.52
CA GLY A 18 -7.25 5.86 -20.43
C GLY A 18 -6.72 5.19 -19.16
N ASN A 19 -5.41 5.30 -18.95
CA ASN A 19 -4.72 4.67 -17.82
C ASN A 19 -5.08 5.34 -16.49
N LYS A 20 -5.46 4.52 -15.52
CA LYS A 20 -5.94 4.97 -14.21
C LYS A 20 -5.02 4.50 -13.11
N ILE A 21 -4.71 5.39 -12.18
CA ILE A 21 -3.93 5.10 -10.99
C ILE A 21 -4.82 5.36 -9.76
N ILE A 22 -5.09 4.31 -9.00
CA ILE A 22 -5.74 4.42 -7.69
C ILE A 22 -4.65 4.48 -6.64
N THR A 23 -4.63 5.55 -5.83
CA THR A 23 -3.71 5.69 -4.69
C THR A 23 -4.45 5.50 -3.38
N HIS A 24 -3.85 4.76 -2.45
CA HIS A 24 -4.35 4.66 -1.08
C HIS A 24 -3.20 4.55 -0.08
N ILE A 25 -3.53 4.79 1.20
CA ILE A 25 -2.57 4.70 2.31
C ILE A 25 -2.66 3.32 2.92
N CYS A 26 -1.51 2.69 3.13
CA CYS A 26 -1.38 1.42 3.84
C CYS A 26 -0.71 1.61 5.20
N ASN A 27 -0.91 0.64 6.10
CA ASN A 27 -0.17 0.58 7.35
C ASN A 27 1.23 -0.03 7.14
N ASN A 28 2.07 0.11 8.16
CA ASN A 28 3.43 -0.42 8.21
C ASN A 28 3.54 -1.80 8.90
N ILE A 29 2.44 -2.37 9.39
CA ILE A 29 2.42 -3.67 10.11
C ILE A 29 2.02 -4.85 9.23
N GLY A 30 1.64 -4.62 7.97
CA GLY A 30 1.20 -5.68 7.05
C GLY A 30 -0.27 -6.03 7.16
N GLY A 31 -1.07 -5.21 7.83
CA GLY A 31 -2.50 -5.41 7.96
C GLY A 31 -3.22 -5.17 6.63
N TRP A 32 -4.09 -6.09 6.24
CA TRP A 32 -4.97 -5.95 5.07
C TRP A 32 -6.29 -6.67 5.37
N GLY A 33 -7.36 -5.91 5.58
CA GLY A 33 -8.65 -6.51 5.97
C GLY A 33 -9.75 -5.57 6.47
N LYS A 34 -9.57 -4.25 6.46
CA LYS A 34 -10.60 -3.28 6.88
C LYS A 34 -10.59 -2.02 6.03
N GLY A 35 -11.77 -1.50 5.68
CA GLY A 35 -11.92 -0.26 4.91
C GLY A 35 -11.69 -0.45 3.40
N PHE A 36 -11.05 0.54 2.76
CA PHE A 36 -10.91 0.61 1.30
C PHE A 36 -10.21 -0.60 0.67
N VAL A 37 -9.27 -1.23 1.39
CA VAL A 37 -8.54 -2.41 0.92
C VAL A 37 -9.44 -3.61 0.62
N LEU A 38 -10.62 -3.70 1.25
CA LEU A 38 -11.60 -4.75 0.94
C LEU A 38 -12.26 -4.54 -0.43
N ALA A 39 -12.56 -3.28 -0.79
CA ALA A 39 -13.07 -2.95 -2.11
C ALA A 39 -12.03 -3.27 -3.20
N ILE A 40 -10.76 -2.96 -2.91
CA ILE A 40 -9.62 -3.34 -3.78
C ILE A 40 -9.57 -4.86 -3.97
N SER A 41 -9.51 -5.64 -2.88
CA SER A 41 -9.41 -7.12 -2.96
C SER A 41 -10.60 -7.79 -3.61
N LYS A 42 -11.80 -7.21 -3.45
CA LYS A 42 -13.00 -7.68 -4.13
C LYS A 42 -12.86 -7.59 -5.66
N ARG A 43 -12.12 -6.59 -6.15
CA ARG A 43 -11.93 -6.34 -7.59
C ARG A 43 -10.67 -6.98 -8.16
N TRP A 44 -9.56 -6.93 -7.42
CA TRP A 44 -8.26 -7.47 -7.84
C TRP A 44 -7.54 -8.15 -6.69
N LYS A 45 -7.10 -9.39 -6.90
CA LYS A 45 -6.29 -10.14 -5.91
C LYS A 45 -4.82 -9.69 -5.85
N LYS A 46 -4.31 -9.13 -6.95
CA LYS A 46 -2.89 -8.78 -7.11
C LYS A 46 -2.39 -7.74 -6.09
N PRO A 47 -3.09 -6.62 -5.84
CA PRO A 47 -2.63 -5.60 -4.88
C PRO A 47 -2.41 -6.15 -3.48
N GLU A 48 -3.36 -6.95 -2.98
CA GLU A 48 -3.24 -7.59 -1.67
C GLU A 48 -2.03 -8.54 -1.62
N SER A 49 -1.88 -9.39 -2.63
CA SER A 49 -0.75 -10.32 -2.70
C SER A 49 0.60 -9.58 -2.73
N GLU A 50 0.72 -8.50 -3.49
CA GLU A 50 1.97 -7.73 -3.60
C GLU A 50 2.27 -6.99 -2.30
N TYR A 51 1.25 -6.44 -1.64
CA TYR A 51 1.39 -5.79 -0.34
C TYR A 51 1.84 -6.78 0.74
N ARG A 52 1.21 -7.96 0.83
CA ARG A 52 1.58 -9.01 1.80
C ARG A 52 3.01 -9.49 1.59
N LYS A 53 3.38 -9.85 0.35
CA LYS A 53 4.76 -10.26 0.01
C LYS A 53 5.79 -9.20 0.40
N TRP A 54 5.50 -7.93 0.11
CA TRP A 54 6.40 -6.84 0.49
C TRP A 54 6.53 -6.68 2.01
N SER A 55 5.42 -6.79 2.74
CA SER A 55 5.44 -6.64 4.20
C SER A 55 6.19 -7.79 4.88
N GLU A 56 6.07 -9.01 4.38
CA GLU A 56 6.81 -10.18 4.85
C GLU A 56 8.32 -10.02 4.63
N CYS A 57 8.74 -9.64 3.41
CA CYS A 57 10.15 -9.35 3.14
C CYS A 57 10.69 -8.28 4.09
N ARG A 58 9.91 -7.23 4.38
CA ARG A 58 10.34 -6.19 5.33
C ARG A 58 10.61 -6.75 6.73
N TYR A 59 9.81 -7.71 7.16
CA TYR A 59 9.96 -8.34 8.47
C TYR A 59 11.20 -9.24 8.51
N SER A 60 11.49 -9.99 7.45
CA SER A 60 12.71 -10.81 7.38
C SER A 60 13.98 -9.94 7.39
N TYR A 61 14.04 -8.89 6.56
CA TYR A 61 15.17 -7.95 6.56
C TYR A 61 15.40 -7.28 7.92
N ALA A 62 14.33 -6.92 8.63
CA ALA A 62 14.44 -6.34 9.97
C ALA A 62 14.96 -7.35 11.00
N LYS A 63 14.52 -8.61 10.90
CA LYS A 63 14.92 -9.70 11.81
C LYS A 63 16.37 -10.12 11.62
N ASP A 64 16.85 -10.19 10.38
CA ASP A 64 18.26 -10.52 10.09
C ASP A 64 19.22 -9.43 10.60
N ARG A 65 18.81 -8.15 10.56
CA ARG A 65 19.56 -7.05 11.16
C ARG A 65 19.63 -7.08 12.68
N LEU A 66 18.62 -7.64 13.35
CA LEU A 66 18.65 -7.85 14.80
C LEU A 66 19.62 -8.96 15.19
N ARG A 67 19.86 -9.94 14.31
CA ARG A 67 20.81 -11.05 14.54
C ARG A 67 22.27 -10.63 14.34
N PHE A 68 22.54 -9.75 13.38
CA PHE A 68 23.87 -9.18 13.16
C PHE A 68 24.02 -7.85 13.91
N GLY A 69 24.45 -7.90 15.18
CA GLY A 69 24.50 -6.78 16.12
C GLY A 69 25.25 -5.51 15.67
N ARG A 70 24.65 -4.70 14.78
CA ARG A 70 25.16 -3.36 14.40
C ARG A 70 24.04 -2.34 14.24
N ARG A 71 24.18 -1.28 15.05
CA ARG A 71 23.58 0.08 15.02
C ARG A 71 22.06 0.15 14.84
N LYS A 72 21.39 0.59 15.92
CA LYS A 72 20.05 1.20 15.88
C LYS A 72 20.05 2.33 14.85
N VAL A 73 19.61 2.05 13.63
CA VAL A 73 19.18 3.10 12.69
C VAL A 73 17.89 3.67 13.28
N GLY A 74 17.85 4.98 13.51
CA GLY A 74 16.81 5.67 14.26
C GLY A 74 15.39 5.21 13.96
N ARG A 75 14.59 5.06 15.02
CA ARG A 75 13.22 4.51 15.06
C ARG A 75 12.16 5.30 14.27
N ASN A 76 12.54 6.35 13.53
CA ASN A 76 11.62 7.30 12.89
C ASN A 76 11.69 7.29 11.36
N ARG A 77 11.75 6.12 10.72
CA ARG A 77 11.32 6.03 9.32
C ARG A 77 9.93 5.42 9.28
N ALA A 78 8.92 6.27 9.39
CA ALA A 78 7.56 5.95 9.02
C ALA A 78 7.54 5.74 7.50
N TYR A 79 7.77 4.50 7.07
CA TYR A 79 7.72 4.13 5.66
C TYR A 79 6.24 4.03 5.26
N TYR A 80 5.65 5.16 4.90
CA TYR A 80 4.35 5.19 4.24
C TYR A 80 4.52 4.71 2.80
N ARG A 81 3.92 3.57 2.47
CA ARG A 81 3.83 3.10 1.08
C ARG A 81 2.57 3.70 0.46
N LYS A 82 2.74 4.37 -0.68
CA LYS A 82 1.64 4.68 -1.59
C LYS A 82 1.47 3.48 -2.50
N ASP A 83 0.38 2.76 -2.35
CA ASP A 83 0.05 1.67 -3.26
C ASP A 83 -0.71 2.23 -4.46
N ILE A 84 -0.13 2.02 -5.64
CA ILE A 84 -0.66 2.43 -6.94
C ILE A 84 -1.23 1.19 -7.62
N ILE A 85 -2.54 1.20 -7.85
CA ILE A 85 -3.20 0.17 -8.66
C ILE A 85 -3.37 0.76 -10.06
N LYS A 86 -2.70 0.14 -11.04
CA LYS A 86 -2.93 0.42 -12.46
C LYS A 86 -4.05 -0.47 -12.96
N GLN A 87 -5.04 0.13 -13.60
CA GLN A 87 -6.07 -0.57 -14.38
C GLN A 87 -5.59 -0.79 -15.81
#